data_AF-A0A7S3WKD0-F1
#
_entry.id   AF-A0A7S3WKD0-F1
#
_cell.length_a   1.000
_cell.length_b   1.000
_cell.length_c   1.000
_cell.angle_alpha   90.00
_cell.angle_beta   90.00
_cell.angle_gamma   90.00
#
_symmetry.space_group_name_H-M   'P 1'
#
loop_
_entity.id
_entity.type
_entity.pdbx_description
1 polymer ?
#
loop_
_entity_poly.entity_id
_entity_poly.type
_entity_poly.pdbx_seq_one_letter_code
_entity_poly.pdbx_strand_id
1 'polypeptide(L)'
;MIPGARDAAGGGQSDWARGAPLSGGRVASAASRRLEAARGRFGARSDVDSHRMEDIYGLATFNLSIMGVTGQSSLSPYAVSYGHLGATYGYDSIAAYFPAIDAAVSIGTSIETDSQTAPSDTLCLVYNALLAAVRGTAEPRCSFSKESYFGGRCDCGNTYACHKLLRKCVKSELGSLSKEDCSRTC
;
A
#
# COMPACT_ATOMS: atom_id res chain seq x y z
N MET A 1 -7.75 25.59 46.30
CA MET A 1 -8.82 25.67 47.32
C MET A 1 -10.12 25.27 46.66
N ILE A 2 -10.77 24.26 47.24
CA ILE A 2 -12.10 23.74 46.89
C ILE A 2 -13.12 24.38 47.84
N PRO A 3 -14.34 24.66 47.37
CA PRO A 3 -15.57 24.19 48.03
C PRO A 3 -16.48 23.50 46.99
N GLY A 4 -17.07 22.30 47.14
CA GLY A 4 -17.87 21.74 48.24
C GLY A 4 -19.32 22.25 48.16
N ALA A 5 -20.43 21.49 48.06
CA ALA A 5 -20.72 20.06 48.17
C ALA A 5 -22.20 19.76 47.76
N ARG A 6 -22.49 18.51 47.32
CA ARG A 6 -23.69 17.63 47.60
C ARG A 6 -25.13 18.09 47.25
N ASP A 7 -26.14 17.28 46.93
CA ASP A 7 -26.44 15.85 46.67
C ASP A 7 -27.88 15.81 46.08
N ALA A 8 -28.24 14.83 45.23
CA ALA A 8 -29.52 14.09 45.25
C ALA A 8 -29.69 13.14 44.05
N ALA A 9 -30.17 11.93 44.33
CA ALA A 9 -30.29 10.77 43.46
C ALA A 9 -31.73 10.52 42.94
N GLY A 10 -31.86 9.59 41.99
CA GLY A 10 -33.11 8.93 41.53
C GLY A 10 -33.30 9.08 40.01
N GLY A 11 -33.38 8.06 39.16
CA GLY A 11 -33.85 6.68 39.30
C GLY A 11 -35.04 6.49 38.35
N GLY A 12 -34.97 5.55 37.39
CA GLY A 12 -36.16 5.18 36.59
C GLY A 12 -35.90 4.60 35.20
N GLN A 13 -35.61 3.30 35.14
CA GLN A 13 -35.69 2.44 33.95
C GLN A 13 -37.11 1.82 33.90
N SER A 14 -37.75 1.75 32.73
CA SER A 14 -38.80 0.74 32.46
C SER A 14 -39.01 0.48 30.97
N ASP A 15 -38.81 -0.79 30.61
CA ASP A 15 -39.22 -1.45 29.38
C ASP A 15 -40.75 -1.54 29.27
N TRP A 16 -41.31 -1.38 28.05
CA TRP A 16 -42.48 -2.15 27.61
C TRP A 16 -42.44 -2.38 26.10
N ALA A 17 -42.42 -3.65 25.72
CA ALA A 17 -42.57 -4.12 24.35
C ALA A 17 -44.01 -4.58 24.06
N ARG A 18 -44.42 -4.42 22.79
CA ARG A 18 -45.41 -5.16 21.98
C ARG A 18 -46.81 -4.55 21.74
N GLY A 19 -47.14 -4.43 20.45
CA GLY A 19 -48.51 -4.38 19.89
C GLY A 19 -48.61 -3.70 18.51
N ALA A 20 -48.55 -4.48 17.41
CA ALA A 20 -48.81 -4.04 16.01
C ALA A 20 -50.32 -4.12 15.66
N PRO A 21 -50.80 -3.93 14.40
CA PRO A 21 -50.41 -3.05 13.27
C PRO A 21 -51.61 -2.24 12.72
N LEU A 22 -51.40 -1.11 12.03
CA LEU A 22 -52.40 -0.56 11.09
C LEU A 22 -51.78 -0.04 9.78
N SER A 23 -52.22 -0.72 8.72
CA SER A 23 -52.25 -0.40 7.29
C SER A 23 -52.20 1.07 6.88
N GLY A 24 -51.32 1.39 5.92
CA GLY A 24 -51.33 2.67 5.22
C GLY A 24 -50.33 2.77 4.07
N GLY A 25 -50.71 2.25 2.89
CA GLY A 25 -50.41 2.82 1.56
C GLY A 25 -48.98 3.22 1.19
N ARG A 26 -48.36 2.37 0.36
CA ARG A 26 -47.07 2.57 -0.33
C ARG A 26 -47.13 3.70 -1.38
N VAL A 27 -46.09 4.52 -1.45
CA VAL A 27 -45.48 4.92 -2.74
C VAL A 27 -44.02 4.48 -2.73
N ALA A 28 -43.82 3.16 -2.81
CA ALA A 28 -42.51 2.61 -3.12
C ALA A 28 -42.19 2.96 -4.59
N SER A 29 -41.10 3.69 -4.78
CA SER A 29 -40.51 4.03 -6.08
C SER A 29 -40.46 2.81 -7.00
N ALA A 30 -40.63 3.04 -8.30
CA ALA A 30 -40.47 2.02 -9.33
C ALA A 30 -39.11 1.29 -9.27
N ALA A 31 -38.09 1.91 -8.63
CA ALA A 31 -36.79 1.30 -8.39
C ALA A 31 -36.84 0.13 -7.39
N SER A 32 -37.64 0.23 -6.32
CA SER A 32 -37.72 -0.81 -5.28
C SER A 32 -38.45 -2.07 -5.78
N ARG A 33 -39.44 -1.90 -6.67
CA ARG A 33 -40.18 -3.03 -7.26
C ARG A 33 -39.36 -3.83 -8.28
N ARG A 34 -38.32 -3.24 -8.88
CA ARG A 34 -37.41 -3.95 -9.80
C ARG A 34 -36.38 -4.82 -9.06
N LEU A 35 -36.03 -4.50 -7.81
CA LEU A 35 -35.11 -5.32 -7.02
C LEU A 35 -35.75 -6.60 -6.46
N GLU A 36 -37.04 -6.57 -6.09
CA GLU A 36 -37.73 -7.77 -5.58
C GLU A 36 -38.12 -8.76 -6.68
N ALA A 37 -38.41 -8.29 -7.90
CA ALA A 37 -38.68 -9.14 -9.05
C ALA A 37 -37.43 -9.90 -9.57
N ALA A 38 -36.22 -9.41 -9.27
CA ALA A 38 -34.96 -10.05 -9.66
C ALA A 38 -34.54 -11.17 -8.70
N ARG A 39 -35.12 -11.26 -7.50
CA ARG A 39 -34.73 -12.25 -6.47
C ARG A 39 -35.53 -13.57 -6.52
N GLY A 40 -36.55 -13.68 -7.37
CA GLY A 40 -37.48 -14.82 -7.37
C GLY A 40 -37.42 -15.77 -8.56
N ARG A 41 -36.40 -15.71 -9.43
CA ARG A 41 -36.41 -16.44 -10.73
C ARG A 41 -35.18 -17.26 -11.10
N PHE A 42 -34.34 -17.64 -10.15
CA PHE A 42 -33.27 -18.62 -10.42
C PHE A 42 -33.23 -19.70 -9.34
N GLY A 43 -34.27 -20.54 -9.35
CA GLY A 43 -34.25 -21.86 -8.75
C GLY A 43 -34.04 -22.92 -9.83
N ALA A 44 -32.85 -23.54 -9.79
CA ALA A 44 -32.52 -24.90 -10.24
C ALA A 44 -32.80 -25.32 -11.70
N ARG A 45 -31.74 -25.33 -12.52
CA ARG A 45 -31.11 -26.52 -13.14
C ARG A 45 -30.25 -26.10 -14.34
N SER A 46 -28.95 -26.31 -14.23
CA SER A 46 -28.05 -26.54 -15.36
C SER A 46 -26.77 -27.11 -14.78
N ASP A 47 -26.54 -28.37 -15.11
CA ASP A 47 -25.26 -29.08 -15.24
C ASP A 47 -24.07 -28.58 -14.43
N VAL A 48 -23.59 -29.51 -13.59
CA VAL A 48 -22.31 -29.46 -12.90
C VAL A 48 -21.19 -29.52 -13.95
N ASP A 49 -20.94 -28.40 -14.62
CA ASP A 49 -19.68 -28.19 -15.32
C ASP A 49 -18.71 -27.55 -14.33
N SER A 50 -17.88 -28.41 -13.76
CA SER A 50 -16.82 -28.10 -12.81
C SER A 50 -15.70 -27.33 -13.52
N HIS A 51 -16.00 -26.15 -14.03
CA HIS A 51 -14.98 -25.12 -14.19
C HIS A 51 -14.67 -24.62 -12.79
N ARG A 52 -13.69 -25.30 -12.17
CA ARG A 52 -12.98 -24.83 -11.00
C ARG A 52 -12.71 -23.35 -11.20
N MET A 53 -13.44 -22.52 -10.47
CA MET A 53 -12.95 -21.19 -10.15
C MET A 53 -11.77 -21.49 -9.23
N GLU A 54 -10.61 -21.69 -9.85
CA GLU A 54 -9.32 -21.72 -9.19
C GLU A 54 -9.32 -20.49 -8.29
N ASP A 55 -9.29 -20.70 -6.97
CA ASP A 55 -9.35 -19.61 -6.01
C ASP A 55 -8.30 -18.57 -6.41
N ILE A 56 -8.74 -17.44 -6.95
CA ILE A 56 -7.85 -16.35 -7.29
C ILE A 56 -7.24 -15.93 -5.97
N TYR A 57 -5.95 -16.21 -5.77
CA TYR A 57 -5.20 -15.68 -4.65
C TYR A 57 -5.33 -14.15 -4.71
N GLY A 58 -6.18 -13.62 -3.83
CA GLY A 58 -6.55 -12.20 -3.85
C GLY A 58 -5.33 -11.33 -3.60
N LEU A 59 -5.20 -10.26 -4.39
CA LEU A 59 -4.15 -9.27 -4.24
C LEU A 59 -4.41 -8.45 -2.97
N ALA A 60 -3.93 -8.94 -1.83
CA ALA A 60 -4.02 -8.23 -0.57
C ALA A 60 -3.02 -7.07 -0.55
N THR A 61 -3.49 -5.83 -0.49
CA THR A 61 -2.59 -4.67 -0.43
C THR A 61 -1.93 -4.57 0.95
N PHE A 62 -0.61 -4.57 0.97
CA PHE A 62 0.25 -4.39 2.14
C PHE A 62 1.01 -3.07 2.07
N ASN A 63 1.52 -2.62 3.21
CA ASN A 63 2.47 -1.50 3.27
C ASN A 63 3.85 -2.00 2.83
N LEU A 64 4.27 -1.66 1.61
CA LEU A 64 5.58 -2.05 1.07
C LEU A 64 6.72 -1.12 1.53
N SER A 65 6.40 -0.01 2.18
CA SER A 65 7.41 0.93 2.71
C SER A 65 8.37 0.27 3.69
N ILE A 66 7.89 -0.74 4.43
CA ILE A 66 8.69 -1.50 5.40
C ILE A 66 9.74 -2.40 4.73
N MET A 67 9.62 -2.64 3.42
CA MET A 67 10.55 -3.50 2.68
C MET A 67 11.81 -2.77 2.23
N GLY A 68 11.87 -1.44 2.35
CA GLY A 68 13.03 -0.64 1.94
C GLY A 68 13.24 -0.55 0.42
N VAL A 69 12.21 -0.83 -0.39
CA VAL A 69 12.31 -0.91 -1.86
C VAL A 69 12.57 0.43 -2.56
N THR A 70 12.31 1.57 -1.91
CA THR A 70 12.49 2.90 -2.52
C THR A 70 13.88 3.49 -2.28
N GLY A 71 14.55 3.12 -1.18
CA GLY A 71 15.83 3.70 -0.75
C GLY A 71 15.72 5.13 -0.21
N GLN A 72 14.51 5.64 -0.07
CA GLN A 72 14.25 6.97 0.48
C GLN A 72 14.20 6.92 2.00
N SER A 73 14.58 8.02 2.68
CA SER A 73 14.44 8.14 4.13
C SER A 73 13.01 7.85 4.58
N SER A 74 12.81 7.12 5.67
CA SER A 74 11.48 6.76 6.20
C SER A 74 10.61 7.97 6.58
N LEU A 75 11.21 9.14 6.76
CA LEU A 75 10.51 10.41 7.01
C LEU A 75 10.05 11.11 5.72
N SER A 76 10.54 10.66 4.57
CA SER A 76 10.23 11.24 3.26
C SER A 76 8.90 10.70 2.74
N PRO A 77 8.02 11.54 2.17
CA PRO A 77 6.79 11.05 1.51
C PRO A 77 7.10 10.09 0.35
N TYR A 78 8.30 10.18 -0.21
CA TYR A 78 8.79 9.32 -1.26
C TYR A 78 9.20 7.91 -0.77
N ALA A 79 9.23 7.66 0.54
CA ALA A 79 9.39 6.29 1.05
C ALA A 79 8.07 5.49 1.04
N VAL A 80 6.92 6.18 0.98
CA VAL A 80 5.61 5.55 1.12
C VAL A 80 5.27 4.74 -0.13
N SER A 81 4.95 3.47 0.08
CA SER A 81 4.51 2.55 -0.96
C SER A 81 3.54 1.50 -0.43
N TYR A 82 2.61 1.08 -1.29
CA TYR A 82 1.59 0.06 -1.00
C TYR A 82 1.50 -0.94 -2.14
N GLY A 83 1.17 -2.19 -1.86
CA GLY A 83 1.07 -3.18 -2.93
C GLY A 83 1.17 -4.62 -2.46
N HIS A 84 1.62 -5.52 -3.33
CA HIS A 84 1.62 -6.96 -3.06
C HIS A 84 2.86 -7.63 -3.64
N LEU A 85 3.33 -8.66 -2.93
CA LEU A 85 4.33 -9.61 -3.41
C LEU A 85 3.60 -10.90 -3.77
N GLY A 86 3.79 -11.41 -4.97
CA GLY A 86 3.28 -12.72 -5.37
C GLY A 86 4.44 -13.64 -5.71
N ALA A 87 4.47 -14.82 -5.11
CA ALA A 87 5.40 -15.89 -5.46
C ALA A 87 4.61 -17.19 -5.53
N THR A 88 4.44 -17.74 -6.73
CA THR A 88 3.59 -18.91 -6.98
C THR A 88 3.92 -19.55 -8.32
N TYR A 89 3.96 -20.90 -8.34
CA TYR A 89 4.01 -21.74 -9.56
C TYR A 89 5.13 -21.38 -10.54
N GLY A 90 6.33 -21.05 -10.08
CA GLY A 90 7.46 -20.69 -10.94
C GLY A 90 7.58 -19.20 -11.27
N TYR A 91 6.75 -18.36 -10.64
CA TYR A 91 6.73 -16.92 -10.90
C TYR A 91 6.86 -16.10 -9.62
N ASP A 92 7.69 -15.07 -9.69
CA ASP A 92 7.80 -14.02 -8.68
C ASP A 92 7.33 -12.69 -9.24
N SER A 93 6.64 -11.90 -8.42
CA SER A 93 6.05 -10.64 -8.82
C SER A 93 5.97 -9.64 -7.67
N ILE A 94 6.00 -8.37 -8.04
CA ILE A 94 5.72 -7.25 -7.15
C ILE A 94 4.85 -6.24 -7.90
N ALA A 95 3.76 -5.81 -7.26
CA ALA A 95 2.95 -4.69 -7.69
C ALA A 95 2.99 -3.63 -6.60
N ALA A 96 3.38 -2.40 -6.94
CA ALA A 96 3.56 -1.31 -5.99
C ALA A 96 2.97 0.00 -6.52
N TYR A 97 2.30 0.74 -5.64
CA TYR A 97 1.82 2.10 -5.87
C TYR A 97 2.57 3.08 -4.95
N PHE A 98 3.01 4.19 -5.53
CA PHE A 98 3.82 5.24 -4.90
C PHE A 98 3.04 6.57 -4.91
N PRO A 99 2.32 6.91 -3.82
CA PRO A 99 1.42 8.06 -3.81
C PRO A 99 2.10 9.41 -4.06
N ALA A 100 3.35 9.58 -3.62
CA ALA A 100 4.07 10.85 -3.73
C ALA A 100 4.41 11.26 -5.17
N ILE A 101 4.42 10.28 -6.10
CA ILE A 101 4.68 10.52 -7.53
C ILE A 101 3.53 10.03 -8.42
N ASP A 102 2.40 9.62 -7.81
CA ASP A 102 1.23 9.07 -8.49
C ASP A 102 1.58 8.00 -9.56
N ALA A 103 2.41 7.03 -9.16
CA ALA A 103 2.91 6.00 -10.06
C ALA A 103 2.62 4.59 -9.52
N ALA A 104 2.22 3.69 -10.41
CA ALA A 104 2.11 2.27 -10.13
C ALA A 104 3.10 1.49 -11.01
N VAL A 105 3.82 0.53 -10.39
CA VAL A 105 4.78 -0.33 -11.06
C VAL A 105 4.40 -1.78 -10.77
N SER A 106 4.35 -2.61 -11.80
CA SER A 106 4.19 -4.05 -11.67
C SER A 106 5.32 -4.75 -12.42
N ILE A 107 5.98 -5.67 -11.72
CA ILE A 107 7.08 -6.47 -12.23
C ILE A 107 6.73 -7.92 -11.98
N GLY A 108 6.93 -8.76 -12.99
CA GLY A 108 6.78 -10.21 -12.90
C GLY A 108 7.94 -10.89 -13.61
N THR A 109 8.39 -12.01 -13.07
CA THR A 109 9.45 -12.83 -13.64
C THR A 109 9.08 -14.30 -13.52
N SER A 110 9.48 -15.12 -14.51
CA SER A 110 9.35 -16.58 -14.48
C SER A 110 10.55 -17.26 -13.81
N ILE A 111 11.17 -16.57 -12.85
CA ILE A 111 12.32 -17.03 -12.08
C ILE A 111 11.88 -17.02 -10.61
N GLU A 112 11.45 -18.18 -10.11
CA GLU A 112 11.11 -18.42 -8.71
C GLU A 112 12.32 -19.07 -8.03
N THR A 113 13.15 -18.28 -7.35
CA THR A 113 14.30 -18.80 -6.60
C THR A 113 14.46 -18.06 -5.29
N ASP A 114 14.70 -18.79 -4.20
CA ASP A 114 14.87 -18.19 -2.86
C ASP A 114 16.10 -17.27 -2.77
N SER A 115 17.03 -17.38 -3.71
CA SER A 115 18.33 -16.71 -3.70
C SER A 115 18.38 -15.35 -4.38
N GLN A 116 17.35 -14.93 -5.12
CA GLN A 116 17.45 -13.71 -5.94
C GLN A 116 16.58 -12.54 -5.46
N THR A 117 17.11 -11.33 -5.69
CA THR A 117 16.51 -10.02 -5.42
C THR A 117 15.59 -9.55 -6.55
N ALA A 118 15.42 -10.33 -7.62
CA ALA A 118 15.10 -9.83 -8.97
C ALA A 118 13.88 -8.89 -9.07
N PRO A 119 12.69 -9.18 -8.49
CA PRO A 119 11.57 -8.25 -8.54
C PRO A 119 11.81 -6.98 -7.72
N SER A 120 12.36 -7.11 -6.51
CA SER A 120 12.62 -5.98 -5.60
C SER A 120 13.77 -5.09 -6.09
N ASP A 121 14.80 -5.67 -6.70
CA ASP A 121 15.90 -4.95 -7.33
C ASP A 121 15.44 -4.16 -8.55
N THR A 122 14.67 -4.81 -9.42
CA THR A 122 14.04 -4.13 -10.55
C THR A 122 13.12 -3.00 -10.07
N LEU A 123 12.34 -3.21 -9.00
CA LEU A 123 11.49 -2.17 -8.44
C LEU A 123 12.31 -1.00 -7.89
N CYS A 124 13.39 -1.27 -7.16
CA CYS A 124 14.32 -0.27 -6.63
C CYS A 124 14.88 0.63 -7.75
N LEU A 125 15.32 0.03 -8.86
CA LEU A 125 15.82 0.75 -10.03
C LEU A 125 14.71 1.58 -10.69
N VAL A 126 13.59 0.95 -11.07
CA VAL A 126 12.49 1.60 -11.79
C VAL A 126 11.89 2.74 -10.99
N TYR A 127 11.66 2.54 -9.69
CA TYR A 127 11.12 3.59 -8.82
C TYR A 127 12.02 4.83 -8.82
N ASN A 128 13.33 4.65 -8.67
CA ASN A 128 14.24 5.78 -8.59
C ASN A 128 14.47 6.46 -9.94
N ALA A 129 14.38 5.73 -11.05
CA ALA A 129 14.33 6.31 -12.39
C ALA A 129 13.07 7.17 -12.60
N LEU A 130 11.89 6.66 -12.20
CA LEU A 130 10.63 7.41 -12.24
C LEU A 130 10.69 8.66 -11.37
N LEU A 131 11.21 8.53 -10.15
CA LEU A 131 11.37 9.65 -9.23
C LEU A 131 12.30 10.73 -9.80
N ALA A 132 13.41 10.33 -10.42
CA ALA A 132 14.34 11.24 -11.06
C ALA A 132 13.68 11.98 -12.23
N ALA A 133 12.92 11.26 -13.07
CA ALA A 133 12.19 11.86 -14.19
C ALA A 133 11.13 12.88 -13.71
N VAL A 134 10.33 12.53 -12.70
CA VAL A 134 9.30 13.41 -12.11
C VAL A 134 9.92 14.68 -11.52
N ARG A 135 11.11 14.57 -10.91
CA ARG A 135 11.81 15.71 -10.30
C ARG A 135 12.71 16.48 -11.27
N GLY A 136 12.91 15.99 -12.50
CA GLY A 136 13.88 16.56 -13.44
C GLY A 136 15.32 16.46 -12.96
N THR A 137 15.67 15.41 -12.20
CA THR A 137 17.05 15.16 -11.73
C THR A 137 17.69 14.02 -12.52
N ALA A 138 19.01 13.89 -12.41
CA ALA A 138 19.71 12.72 -12.97
C ALA A 138 19.23 11.42 -12.28
N GLU A 139 19.20 10.34 -13.06
CA GLU A 139 18.89 9.00 -12.55
C GLU A 139 20.03 8.51 -11.64
N PRO A 140 19.74 8.13 -10.38
CA PRO A 140 20.75 7.61 -9.48
C PRO A 140 21.10 6.16 -9.83
N ARG A 141 22.32 5.73 -9.52
CA ARG A 141 22.70 4.32 -9.59
C ARG A 141 22.24 3.62 -8.31
N CYS A 142 21.24 2.76 -8.43
CA CYS A 142 20.72 1.99 -7.30
C CYS A 142 21.05 0.50 -7.39
N SER A 143 20.98 -0.17 -6.24
CA SER A 143 21.01 -1.62 -6.11
C SER A 143 20.21 -2.03 -4.88
N PHE A 144 19.51 -3.15 -4.94
CA PHE A 144 18.77 -3.70 -3.81
C PHE A 144 19.53 -4.86 -3.17
N SER A 145 19.73 -4.76 -1.86
CA SER A 145 20.27 -5.84 -1.03
C SER A 145 19.13 -6.54 -0.29
N LYS A 146 18.96 -7.84 -0.50
CA LYS A 146 18.00 -8.67 0.24
C LYS A 146 18.51 -8.90 1.66
N GLU A 147 17.66 -8.67 2.66
CA GLU A 147 17.95 -9.00 4.06
C GLU A 147 17.05 -10.15 4.56
N SER A 148 15.86 -10.27 3.97
CA SER A 148 14.91 -11.36 4.20
C SER A 148 14.05 -11.58 2.96
N TYR A 149 13.14 -12.55 3.00
CA TYR A 149 12.16 -12.74 1.93
C TYR A 149 11.25 -11.51 1.74
N PHE A 150 10.81 -10.90 2.84
CA PHE A 150 9.89 -9.76 2.85
C PHE A 150 10.58 -8.41 3.01
N GLY A 151 11.91 -8.31 2.89
CA GLY A 151 12.59 -7.07 3.20
C GLY A 151 14.04 -7.00 2.76
N GLY A 152 14.50 -5.77 2.60
CA GLY A 152 15.87 -5.45 2.25
C GLY A 152 16.08 -3.95 2.21
N ARG A 153 17.07 -3.54 1.41
CA ARG A 153 17.46 -2.15 1.30
C ARG A 153 17.82 -1.80 -0.13
N CYS A 154 17.11 -0.83 -0.70
CA CYS A 154 17.52 -0.13 -1.92
C CYS A 154 18.57 0.93 -1.55
N ASP A 155 19.80 0.77 -2.04
CA ASP A 155 20.88 1.76 -1.90
C ASP A 155 21.11 2.43 -3.25
N CYS A 156 20.88 3.74 -3.29
CA CYS A 156 20.96 4.56 -4.51
C CYS A 156 22.21 5.42 -4.60
N GLY A 157 23.19 5.23 -3.73
CA GLY A 157 24.37 6.11 -3.68
C GLY A 157 24.04 7.57 -3.29
N ASN A 158 22.75 7.92 -3.10
CA ASN A 158 22.23 9.19 -2.61
C ASN A 158 22.39 9.33 -1.10
N THR A 159 23.44 8.74 -0.54
CA THR A 159 23.74 8.86 0.88
C THR A 159 24.78 9.93 1.09
N TYR A 160 24.91 10.94 0.22
CA TYR A 160 25.89 12.00 0.41
C TYR A 160 25.21 13.36 0.55
N ALA A 161 25.75 14.17 1.46
CA ALA A 161 25.31 15.53 1.70
C ALA A 161 26.52 16.46 1.81
N CYS A 162 26.33 17.71 1.40
CA CYS A 162 27.39 18.70 1.56
C CYS A 162 27.44 19.21 3.00
N HIS A 163 28.52 18.91 3.71
CA HIS A 163 28.75 19.44 5.04
C HIS A 163 29.21 20.90 4.94
N LYS A 164 28.27 21.86 4.96
CA LYS A 164 28.53 23.28 4.69
C LYS A 164 29.67 23.89 5.51
N LEU A 165 29.80 23.50 6.77
CA LEU A 165 30.88 23.98 7.65
C LEU A 165 32.26 23.44 7.28
N LEU A 166 32.33 22.22 6.74
CA LEU A 166 33.58 21.56 6.42
C LEU A 166 33.91 21.64 4.92
N ARG A 167 32.98 22.17 4.11
CA ARG A 167 33.00 22.17 2.63
C ARG A 167 33.45 20.83 2.07
N LYS A 168 32.86 19.76 2.61
CA LYS A 168 33.21 18.40 2.24
C LYS A 168 31.96 17.58 2.03
N CYS A 169 32.06 16.72 1.04
CA CYS A 169 31.07 15.70 0.81
C CYS A 169 31.18 14.62 1.90
N VAL A 170 30.09 14.39 2.63
CA VAL A 170 30.04 13.38 3.70
C VAL A 170 28.91 12.41 3.46
N LYS A 171 29.12 11.15 3.86
CA LYS A 171 28.04 10.17 3.86
C LYS A 171 27.01 10.57 4.93
N SER A 172 25.73 10.61 4.56
CA SER A 172 24.58 11.02 5.34
C SER A 172 23.38 10.15 4.95
N GLU A 173 22.68 9.62 5.95
CA GLU A 173 21.42 8.87 5.76
C GLU A 173 20.25 9.77 5.31
N LEU A 174 20.42 11.09 5.45
CA LEU A 174 19.51 12.13 4.93
C LEU A 174 20.04 12.78 3.64
N GLY A 175 21.13 12.23 3.09
CA GLY A 175 21.70 12.69 1.84
C GLY A 175 20.68 12.57 0.70
N SER A 176 20.84 13.43 -0.29
CA SER A 176 20.05 13.40 -1.53
C SER A 176 20.93 13.49 -2.77
N LEU A 177 22.25 13.55 -2.60
CA LEU A 177 23.23 13.71 -3.67
C LEU A 177 24.03 12.41 -3.83
N SER A 178 24.39 12.11 -5.07
CA SER A 178 25.44 11.15 -5.38
C SER A 178 26.79 11.65 -4.83
N LYS A 179 27.77 10.76 -4.66
CA LYS A 179 29.11 11.15 -4.20
C LYS A 179 29.77 12.14 -5.17
N GLU A 180 29.66 11.91 -6.47
CA GLU A 180 30.22 12.78 -7.51
C GLU A 180 29.57 14.17 -7.49
N ASP A 181 28.23 14.26 -7.47
CA ASP A 181 27.52 15.55 -7.45
C ASP A 181 27.79 16.32 -6.15
N CYS A 182 27.81 15.61 -5.03
CA CYS A 182 28.16 16.17 -3.74
C CYS A 182 29.59 16.71 -3.69
N SER A 183 30.55 16.01 -4.31
CA SER A 183 31.95 16.47 -4.40
C SER A 183 32.16 17.63 -5.38
N ARG A 184 31.24 17.87 -6.31
CA ARG A 184 31.24 19.06 -7.19
C ARG A 184 30.54 20.26 -6.57
N THR A 185 29.59 20.02 -5.66
CA THR A 185 28.74 21.05 -5.03
C THR A 185 29.33 21.58 -3.73
N CYS A 186 30.17 20.78 -3.06
CA CYS A 186 31.07 21.21 -1.99
C CYS A 186 32.42 21.70 -2.57
#